data_AF-A0A928A2M6-F1
#
_entry.id   AF-A0A928A2M6-F1
#
_cell.length_a   1.000
_cell.length_b   1.000
_cell.length_c   1.000
_cell.angle_alpha   90.00
_cell.angle_beta   90.00
_cell.angle_gamma   90.00
#
_symmetry.space_group_name_H-M   'P 1'
#
loop_
_entity.id
_entity.type
_entity.pdbx_description
1 polymer ?
#
loop_
_entity_poly.entity_id
_entity_poly.type
_entity_poly.pdbx_seq_one_letter_code
_entity_poly.pdbx_strand_id
1 'polypeptide(L)'
;MKKKQNKYIYYLLVALVVCPATVFAAEDSCKQILGTNTLKMVKDAYNILRFAVPIALVGFSTMDFIKAITSQKADELQTAIKKFTSRLIIGLVILVLPTILYFILNDILGMNICKI
;
A
#
# COMPACT_ATOMS: atom_id res chain seq x y z
N MET A 1 15.09 -31.02 -3.51
CA MET A 1 14.16 -30.46 -2.50
C MET A 1 13.91 -28.93 -2.57
N LYS A 2 14.40 -28.19 -3.59
CA LYS A 2 14.29 -26.70 -3.65
C LYS A 2 12.92 -26.13 -4.10
N LYS A 3 12.02 -26.94 -4.66
CA LYS A 3 10.75 -26.46 -5.27
C LYS A 3 9.66 -26.07 -4.27
N LYS A 4 9.69 -26.65 -3.05
CA LYS A 4 8.63 -26.47 -2.03
C LYS A 4 8.81 -25.19 -1.21
N GLN A 5 10.05 -24.82 -0.87
CA GLN A 5 10.33 -23.60 -0.10
C GLN A 5 10.06 -22.32 -0.90
N ASN A 6 10.29 -22.35 -2.21
CA ASN A 6 10.04 -21.22 -3.12
C ASN A 6 8.56 -20.86 -3.24
N LYS A 7 7.66 -21.86 -3.14
CA LYS A 7 6.21 -21.62 -3.17
C LYS A 7 5.73 -20.90 -1.92
N TYR A 8 6.21 -21.28 -0.73
CA TYR A 8 5.83 -20.59 0.52
C TYR A 8 6.40 -19.17 0.59
N ILE A 9 7.63 -18.94 0.13
CA ILE A 9 8.22 -17.59 0.02
C ILE A 9 7.42 -16.73 -0.97
N TYR A 10 6.98 -17.30 -2.10
CA TYR A 10 6.10 -16.60 -3.04
C TYR A 10 4.74 -16.28 -2.43
N TYR A 11 4.08 -17.24 -1.76
CA TYR A 11 2.82 -16.99 -1.05
C TYR A 11 2.97 -15.97 0.09
N LEU A 12 4.12 -15.95 0.79
CA LEU A 12 4.41 -15.02 1.86
C LEU A 12 4.72 -13.61 1.34
N LEU A 13 5.45 -13.49 0.23
CA LEU A 13 5.68 -12.22 -0.48
C LEU A 13 4.39 -11.66 -1.08
N VAL A 14 3.58 -12.53 -1.70
CA VAL A 14 2.24 -12.17 -2.19
C VAL A 14 1.37 -11.75 -1.00
N ALA A 15 1.38 -12.48 0.12
CA ALA A 15 0.65 -12.09 1.32
C ALA A 15 1.13 -10.75 1.90
N LEU A 16 2.44 -10.44 1.89
CA LEU A 16 2.99 -9.18 2.40
C LEU A 16 2.69 -7.99 1.47
N VAL A 17 2.60 -8.21 0.15
CA VAL A 17 2.20 -7.21 -0.86
C VAL A 17 0.68 -7.05 -0.95
N VAL A 18 -0.09 -8.11 -0.64
CA VAL A 18 -1.56 -8.11 -0.59
C VAL A 18 -2.08 -7.65 0.78
N CYS A 19 -1.30 -7.79 1.86
CA CYS A 19 -1.61 -7.31 3.22
C CYS A 19 -1.96 -5.82 3.29
N PRO A 20 -1.22 -4.89 2.62
CA PRO A 20 -1.60 -3.48 2.61
C PRO A 20 -2.91 -3.25 1.85
N ALA A 21 -3.30 -4.14 0.92
CA ALA A 21 -4.61 -4.05 0.30
C ALA A 21 -5.70 -4.37 1.34
N THR A 22 -5.56 -5.39 2.18
CA THR A 22 -6.63 -5.76 3.13
C THR A 22 -6.87 -4.76 4.26
N VAL A 23 -5.89 -3.91 4.60
CA VAL A 23 -6.02 -2.93 5.70
C VAL A 23 -7.04 -1.84 5.40
N PHE A 24 -7.35 -1.60 4.12
CA PHE A 24 -8.13 -0.44 3.72
C PHE A 24 -9.38 -0.86 2.94
N ALA A 25 -10.40 -1.23 3.71
CA ALA A 25 -11.73 -1.46 3.20
C ALA A 25 -12.63 -0.29 3.63
N ALA A 26 -13.06 0.51 2.65
CA ALA A 26 -13.95 1.64 2.86
C ALA A 26 -15.36 1.17 3.16
N GLU A 27 -15.86 1.50 4.35
CA GLU A 27 -17.20 1.16 4.83
C GLU A 27 -18.24 2.24 4.44
N ASP A 28 -19.48 1.82 4.16
CA ASP A 28 -20.54 2.67 3.57
C ASP A 28 -21.17 3.72 4.51
N SER A 29 -20.80 3.67 5.79
CA SER A 29 -21.32 4.52 6.87
C SER A 29 -21.01 6.03 6.64
N CYS A 30 -20.06 6.35 5.77
CA CYS A 30 -19.54 7.71 5.57
C CYS A 30 -20.46 8.62 4.73
N LYS A 31 -21.60 8.07 4.26
CA LYS A 31 -22.55 8.73 3.35
C LYS A 31 -23.25 9.92 3.99
N GLN A 32 -23.37 9.91 5.32
CA GLN A 32 -24.07 10.93 6.09
C GLN A 32 -23.20 12.16 6.41
N ILE A 33 -21.88 12.00 6.52
CA ILE A 33 -20.95 13.08 6.91
C ILE A 33 -20.35 13.80 5.70
N LEU A 34 -19.98 13.07 4.63
CA LEU A 34 -19.31 13.64 3.47
C LEU A 34 -20.25 13.94 2.28
N GLY A 35 -21.52 13.54 2.40
CA GLY A 35 -22.47 13.58 1.30
C GLY A 35 -22.24 12.45 0.28
N THR A 36 -23.32 12.08 -0.42
CA THR A 36 -23.37 10.89 -1.28
C THR A 36 -22.42 10.95 -2.48
N ASN A 37 -22.23 12.14 -3.07
CA ASN A 37 -21.42 12.33 -4.26
C ASN A 37 -19.91 12.36 -3.94
N THR A 38 -19.52 13.03 -2.86
CA THR A 38 -18.12 13.12 -2.42
C THR A 38 -17.62 11.76 -1.95
N LEU A 39 -18.47 11.00 -1.25
CA LEU A 39 -18.07 9.67 -0.79
C LEU A 39 -17.78 8.70 -1.94
N LYS A 40 -18.62 8.73 -2.99
CA LYS A 40 -18.40 7.89 -4.17
C LYS A 40 -17.05 8.18 -4.83
N MET A 41 -16.72 9.47 -5.00
CA MET A 41 -15.43 9.86 -5.56
C MET A 41 -14.25 9.42 -4.70
N VAL A 42 -14.33 9.57 -3.39
CA VAL A 42 -13.26 9.13 -2.47
C VAL A 42 -13.13 7.61 -2.47
N LYS A 43 -14.24 6.86 -2.43
CA LYS A 43 -14.24 5.39 -2.43
C LYS A 43 -13.70 4.82 -3.75
N ASP A 44 -14.07 5.41 -4.88
CA ASP A 44 -13.55 5.01 -6.20
C ASP A 44 -12.07 5.36 -6.35
N ALA A 45 -11.67 6.58 -5.98
CA ALA A 45 -10.25 6.98 -5.98
C ALA A 45 -9.43 6.06 -5.06
N TYR A 46 -9.99 5.69 -3.92
CA TYR A 46 -9.33 4.79 -2.98
C TYR A 46 -9.20 3.37 -3.52
N ASN A 47 -10.27 2.81 -4.09
CA ASN A 47 -10.23 1.49 -4.72
C ASN A 47 -9.19 1.42 -5.84
N ILE A 48 -9.08 2.49 -6.64
CA ILE A 48 -8.04 2.62 -7.67
C ILE A 48 -6.66 2.68 -7.02
N LEU A 49 -6.47 3.50 -5.99
CA LEU A 49 -5.18 3.66 -5.31
C LEU A 49 -4.71 2.35 -4.65
N ARG A 50 -5.63 1.60 -4.04
CA ARG A 50 -5.39 0.29 -3.40
C ARG A 50 -4.81 -0.74 -4.37
N PHE A 51 -5.20 -0.70 -5.64
CA PHE A 51 -4.64 -1.57 -6.68
C PHE A 51 -3.43 -0.94 -7.40
N ALA A 52 -3.49 0.35 -7.70
CA ALA A 52 -2.47 1.06 -8.46
C ALA A 52 -1.14 1.15 -7.71
N VAL A 53 -1.16 1.40 -6.39
CA VAL A 53 0.04 1.53 -5.57
C VAL A 53 0.89 0.24 -5.58
N PRO A 54 0.38 -0.95 -5.21
CA PRO A 54 1.19 -2.16 -5.23
C PRO A 54 1.64 -2.55 -6.64
N ILE A 55 0.81 -2.35 -7.67
CA ILE A 55 1.19 -2.64 -9.07
C ILE A 55 2.33 -1.73 -9.53
N ALA A 56 2.22 -0.42 -9.30
CA ALA A 56 3.26 0.54 -9.65
C ALA A 56 4.54 0.28 -8.85
N LEU A 57 4.42 -0.07 -7.57
CA LEU A 57 5.56 -0.40 -6.71
C LEU A 57 6.33 -1.60 -7.26
N VAL A 58 5.65 -2.69 -7.63
CA VAL A 58 6.29 -3.87 -8.21
C VAL A 58 6.92 -3.53 -9.58
N GLY A 59 6.17 -2.86 -10.46
CA GLY A 59 6.61 -2.53 -11.81
C GLY A 59 7.87 -1.65 -11.83
N PHE A 60 7.84 -0.53 -11.10
CA PHE A 60 9.01 0.35 -11.00
C PHE A 60 10.22 -0.36 -10.37
N SER A 61 9.98 -1.19 -9.37
CA SER A 61 11.06 -1.91 -8.69
C SER A 61 11.73 -2.90 -9.62
N THR A 62 10.97 -3.70 -10.37
CA THR A 62 11.56 -4.62 -11.34
C THR A 62 12.40 -3.89 -12.38
N MET A 63 11.97 -2.73 -12.88
CA MET A 63 12.76 -1.97 -13.85
C MET A 63 14.05 -1.41 -13.24
N ASP A 64 13.99 -0.89 -12.01
CA ASP A 64 15.17 -0.40 -11.27
C ASP A 64 16.13 -1.55 -10.93
N PHE A 65 15.61 -2.72 -10.54
CA PHE A 65 16.42 -3.91 -10.24
C PHE A 65 17.06 -4.51 -11.48
N ILE A 66 16.34 -4.62 -12.61
CA ILE A 66 16.92 -5.14 -13.86
C ILE A 66 18.12 -4.28 -14.27
N LYS A 67 17.98 -2.95 -14.23
CA LYS A 67 19.09 -2.04 -14.54
C LYS A 67 20.26 -2.21 -13.58
N ALA A 68 20.00 -2.29 -12.28
CA ALA A 68 21.03 -2.49 -11.27
C ALA A 68 21.78 -3.82 -11.42
N ILE A 69 21.06 -4.90 -11.74
CA ILE A 69 21.65 -6.23 -11.98
C ILE A 69 22.51 -6.23 -13.24
N THR A 70 22.05 -5.58 -14.33
CA THR A 70 22.83 -5.49 -15.57
C THR A 70 24.09 -4.63 -15.43
N SER A 71 24.13 -3.71 -14.46
CA SER A 71 25.27 -2.82 -14.24
C SER A 71 26.44 -3.50 -13.49
N GLN A 72 26.26 -4.71 -12.93
CA GLN A 72 27.24 -5.48 -12.11
C GLN A 72 27.87 -4.72 -10.93
N LYS A 73 27.47 -3.47 -10.66
CA LYS A 73 27.95 -2.66 -9.54
C LYS A 73 27.09 -2.91 -8.31
N ALA A 74 27.73 -3.38 -7.23
CA ALA A 74 27.04 -3.59 -5.95
C ALA A 74 26.38 -2.31 -5.40
N ASP A 75 26.95 -1.13 -5.70
CA ASP A 75 26.43 0.18 -5.28
C ASP A 75 25.09 0.54 -5.96
N GLU A 76 24.91 0.18 -7.23
CA GLU A 76 23.67 0.39 -7.98
C GLU A 76 22.53 -0.45 -7.39
N LEU A 77 22.85 -1.69 -6.95
CA LEU A 77 21.89 -2.58 -6.30
C LEU A 77 21.44 -2.04 -4.94
N GLN A 78 22.37 -1.58 -4.11
CA GLN A 78 22.01 -0.95 -2.82
C GLN A 78 21.19 0.33 -3.02
N THR A 79 21.49 1.10 -4.07
CA THR A 79 20.75 2.32 -4.41
C THR A 79 19.32 2.00 -4.84
N ALA A 80 19.10 0.95 -5.65
CA ALA A 80 17.77 0.48 -6.03
C ALA A 80 16.95 0.03 -4.81
N ILE A 81 17.57 -0.71 -3.87
CA ILE A 81 16.92 -1.12 -2.62
C ILE A 81 16.54 0.09 -1.77
N LYS A 82 17.44 1.06 -1.58
CA LYS A 82 17.16 2.28 -0.81
C LYS A 82 15.98 3.07 -1.40
N LYS A 83 15.91 3.19 -2.72
CA LYS A 83 14.78 3.85 -3.42
C LYS A 83 13.48 3.07 -3.23
N PHE A 84 13.52 1.75 -3.31
CA PHE A 84 12.35 0.89 -3.07
C PHE A 84 11.83 1.03 -1.64
N THR A 85 12.73 0.95 -0.65
CA THR A 85 12.39 1.10 0.76
C THR A 85 11.82 2.48 1.07
N SER A 86 12.38 3.55 0.47
CA SER A 86 11.84 4.90 0.63
C SER A 86 10.42 5.03 0.06
N ARG A 87 10.16 4.48 -1.15
CA ARG A 87 8.81 4.45 -1.75
C ARG A 87 7.82 3.61 -0.92
N LEU A 88 8.28 2.50 -0.35
CA LEU A 88 7.50 1.65 0.56
C LEU A 88 7.11 2.38 1.84
N ILE A 89 8.05 3.09 2.46
CA ILE A 89 7.79 3.85 3.69
C ILE A 89 6.79 4.98 3.41
N ILE A 90 6.95 5.72 2.31
CA ILE A 90 6.01 6.78 1.91
C ILE A 90 4.62 6.19 1.65
N GLY A 91 4.54 5.08 0.91
CA GLY A 91 3.28 4.36 0.67
C GLY A 91 2.64 3.88 1.97
N LEU A 92 3.43 3.36 2.91
CA LEU A 92 2.97 2.90 4.21
C LEU A 92 2.43 4.06 5.06
N VAL A 93 3.12 5.20 5.10
CA VAL A 93 2.68 6.39 5.84
C VAL A 93 1.36 6.92 5.30
N ILE A 94 1.22 7.02 3.97
CA ILE A 94 -0.03 7.47 3.32
C ILE A 94 -1.19 6.50 3.62
N LEU A 95 -0.90 5.19 3.68
CA LEU A 95 -1.90 4.15 3.93
C LEU A 95 -2.30 4.06 5.41
N VAL A 96 -1.39 4.40 6.33
CA VAL A 96 -1.64 4.47 7.77
C VAL A 96 -2.35 5.75 8.18
N LEU A 97 -2.19 6.84 7.41
CA LEU A 97 -2.77 8.15 7.69
C LEU A 97 -4.30 8.12 7.97
N PRO A 98 -5.15 7.50 7.13
CA PRO A 98 -6.59 7.44 7.43
C PRO A 98 -6.94 6.57 8.64
N THR A 99 -6.10 5.58 8.97
CA THR A 99 -6.28 4.77 10.19
C THR A 99 -6.00 5.62 11.43
N ILE A 100 -4.94 6.43 11.40
CA ILE A 100 -4.60 7.34 12.51
C ILE A 100 -5.66 8.45 12.65
N LEU A 101 -6.13 9.01 11.54
CA LEU A 101 -7.20 10.01 11.57
C LEU A 101 -8.49 9.42 12.15
N TYR A 102 -8.87 8.20 11.75
CA TYR A 102 -10.02 7.52 12.35
C TYR A 102 -9.86 7.33 13.85
N PHE A 103 -8.70 6.84 14.29
CA PHE A 103 -8.41 6.60 15.71
C PHE A 103 -8.46 7.89 16.55
N ILE A 104 -7.86 8.98 16.07
CA ILE A 104 -7.86 10.25 16.80
C ILE A 104 -9.26 10.88 16.80
N LEU A 105 -9.95 10.91 15.68
CA LEU A 105 -11.22 11.62 15.58
C LEU A 105 -12.40 10.81 16.15
N ASN A 106 -12.37 9.47 16.08
CA ASN A 106 -13.44 8.61 16.58
C ASN A 106 -13.16 8.13 18.02
N ASP A 107 -12.05 7.44 18.24
CA ASP A 107 -11.77 6.81 19.54
C ASP A 107 -11.35 7.83 20.62
N ILE A 108 -10.67 8.93 20.24
CA ILE A 108 -10.21 9.96 21.20
C ILE A 108 -11.19 11.13 21.30
N LEU A 109 -11.70 11.65 20.18
CA LEU A 109 -12.57 12.83 20.16
C LEU A 109 -14.08 12.51 20.14
N GLY A 110 -14.46 11.23 20.01
CA GLY A 110 -15.86 10.80 20.07
C GLY A 110 -16.72 11.24 18.90
N MET A 111 -16.13 11.67 17.78
CA MET A 111 -16.87 12.01 16.57
C MET A 111 -17.20 10.72 15.80
N ASN A 112 -18.46 10.55 15.40
CA ASN A 112 -18.90 9.40 14.59
C ASN A 112 -18.48 9.58 13.11
N ILE A 113 -17.18 9.57 12.89
CA ILE A 113 -16.54 9.58 11.57
C ILE A 113 -16.25 8.15 11.13
N CYS A 114 -16.31 7.90 9.83
CA CYS A 114 -16.25 6.56 9.28
C CYS A 114 -14.86 6.11 8.87
N LYS A 115 -14.65 4.79 8.92
CA LYS A 115 -13.42 4.14 8.51
C LYS A 115 -13.39 4.03 6.99
N ILE A 116 -12.44 4.76 6.40
CA ILE A 116 -12.14 4.73 4.96
C ILE A 116 -11.13 3.62 4.73
#